data_AF-A0A4R2N7Y3-F1
#
_entry.id   AF-A0A4R2N7Y3-F1
#
_cell.length_a   1.000
_cell.length_b   1.000
_cell.length_c   1.000
_cell.angle_alpha   90.00
_cell.angle_beta   90.00
_cell.angle_gamma   90.00
#
_symmetry.space_group_name_H-M   'P 1'
#
loop_
_entity.id
_entity.type
_entity.pdbx_description
1 polymer ?
#
loop_
_entity_poly.entity_id
_entity_poly.type
_entity_poly.pdbx_seq_one_letter_code
_entity_poly.pdbx_strand_id
1 'polypeptide(L)'
;MPLVLAGRALAASVLIAICGAVGTPALAQPRLPTLGDGGDLTAGAERRLGDSIIRELYRDPDYIDDPVLVEYVQTQWLALLAAARARGELSPELDERFAWEVLLGRDRSVNAFALPGGYLGVHLGLIGVVASRDELASVLAHELSHVTQRHIARLMAQQSRQTPLMIGAMILGALAASKSPDAAQALAIGGQALVVQNQLNFSRDMEREADRVGYSLMAPAGFAPQGFVGMFDKLQQANRLNDNGSWPYLRSHPLTTQRIADMQSRLSPGASTLAPAPALEHAMVSARARVLSRPGVDVLRQWQAEPRSTGFAAQPAARRAGALYAAALAASQLRDHAGARALLAPLQAVVQGDAPAQRQVQLLAAELALAAGDVQAARQALSAGGGAASSPDRPTLLLRTQVLLRAGQAQDMAGPLQTWLATHPRDAGAWQLLASVWQAQGQVLRSVRAEAEAHAARYDYAAAVDRFKAGQDVARKGSAPADFVEASIIDTRLRAVEALAREQAQQAAER
;
A
#
# COMPACT_ATOMS: atom_id res chain seq x y z
N MET A 1 -69.40 -4.72 46.63
CA MET A 1 -70.51 -5.69 46.51
C MET A 1 -71.77 -4.92 46.15
N PRO A 2 -72.73 -5.49 45.41
CA PRO A 2 -72.77 -6.86 44.86
C PRO A 2 -71.94 -6.95 43.53
N LEU A 3 -71.66 -8.08 42.84
CA LEU A 3 -72.25 -9.43 42.72
C LEU A 3 -73.58 -9.44 41.91
N VAL A 4 -74.00 -10.46 41.13
CA VAL A 4 -73.41 -11.63 40.40
C VAL A 4 -74.54 -12.13 39.42
N LEU A 5 -74.50 -13.08 38.46
CA LEU A 5 -73.67 -14.24 38.05
C LEU A 5 -73.90 -14.55 36.53
N ALA A 6 -72.84 -14.93 35.80
CA ALA A 6 -72.77 -15.88 34.65
C ALA A 6 -73.76 -15.84 33.44
N GLY A 7 -73.35 -16.40 32.29
CA GLY A 7 -74.23 -16.48 31.10
C GLY A 7 -73.62 -16.95 29.76
N ARG A 8 -72.78 -17.98 29.82
CA ARG A 8 -72.21 -18.80 28.72
C ARG A 8 -72.95 -18.88 27.35
N ALA A 9 -72.16 -18.63 26.29
CA ALA A 9 -71.88 -19.52 25.13
C ALA A 9 -72.73 -19.54 23.82
N LEU A 10 -71.99 -19.75 22.72
CA LEU A 10 -72.32 -20.28 21.36
C LEU A 10 -73.16 -19.45 20.34
N ALA A 11 -72.45 -18.73 19.45
CA ALA A 11 -72.51 -18.82 17.97
C ALA A 11 -71.34 -17.95 17.41
N ALA A 12 -70.29 -18.47 16.76
CA ALA A 12 -70.20 -19.02 15.40
C ALA A 12 -70.37 -17.98 14.27
N SER A 13 -69.53 -17.88 13.22
CA SER A 13 -68.20 -18.48 12.93
C SER A 13 -67.56 -17.80 11.71
N VAL A 14 -66.32 -17.27 11.81
CA VAL A 14 -65.41 -17.08 10.66
C VAL A 14 -63.97 -17.35 11.11
N LEU A 15 -63.26 -18.25 10.42
CA LEU A 15 -61.82 -18.45 10.59
C LEU A 15 -61.06 -17.61 9.56
N ILE A 16 -60.03 -16.89 10.00
CA ILE A 16 -58.73 -16.87 9.32
C ILE A 16 -57.68 -17.07 10.41
N ALA A 17 -56.79 -18.05 10.23
CA ALA A 17 -55.74 -18.37 11.18
C ALA A 17 -54.39 -17.82 10.72
N ILE A 18 -53.64 -17.20 11.63
CA ILE A 18 -52.17 -17.19 11.66
C ILE A 18 -51.79 -17.41 13.13
N CYS A 19 -51.08 -18.50 13.42
CA CYS A 19 -50.52 -18.80 14.74
C CYS A 19 -49.00 -18.89 14.64
N GLY A 20 -48.32 -18.36 15.66
CA GLY A 20 -47.02 -18.84 16.15
C GLY A 20 -45.85 -18.89 15.16
N ALA A 21 -45.07 -17.81 15.11
CA ALA A 21 -43.69 -17.82 14.60
C ALA A 21 -42.76 -16.96 15.47
N VAL A 22 -42.71 -17.23 16.78
CA VAL A 22 -41.65 -16.69 17.64
C VAL A 22 -40.37 -17.45 17.32
N GLY A 23 -39.53 -16.89 16.45
CA GLY A 23 -38.24 -17.47 16.11
C GLY A 23 -37.33 -17.52 17.34
N THR A 24 -36.95 -18.72 17.76
CA THR A 24 -35.89 -18.89 18.77
C THR A 24 -34.55 -18.43 18.19
N PRO A 25 -33.67 -17.79 18.98
CA PRO A 25 -32.33 -17.48 18.52
C PRO A 25 -31.59 -18.80 18.27
N ALA A 26 -31.15 -19.00 17.03
CA ALA A 26 -30.37 -20.18 16.67
C ALA A 26 -29.02 -20.15 17.42
N LEU A 27 -28.84 -21.07 18.37
CA LEU A 27 -27.55 -21.28 19.02
C LEU A 27 -26.53 -21.65 17.95
N ALA A 28 -25.49 -20.83 17.81
CA ALA A 28 -24.43 -21.07 16.84
C ALA A 28 -23.75 -22.41 17.12
N GLN A 29 -23.93 -23.38 16.23
CA GLN A 29 -23.22 -24.65 16.34
C GLN A 29 -21.71 -24.38 16.21
N PRO A 30 -20.86 -24.98 17.07
CA PRO A 30 -19.42 -24.97 16.84
C PRO A 30 -19.16 -25.70 15.53
N ARG A 31 -18.65 -24.98 14.53
CA ARG A 31 -18.27 -25.58 13.24
C ARG A 31 -17.17 -26.61 13.50
N LEU A 32 -17.34 -27.81 12.97
CA LEU A 32 -16.32 -28.85 13.04
C LEU A 32 -15.03 -28.35 12.37
N PRO A 33 -13.84 -28.58 12.97
CA PRO A 33 -12.58 -28.23 12.33
C PRO A 33 -12.45 -28.88 10.95
N THR A 34 -11.88 -28.15 10.00
CA THR A 34 -11.50 -28.73 8.71
C THR A 34 -10.35 -29.72 8.90
N LEU A 35 -10.37 -30.82 8.14
CA LEU A 35 -9.33 -31.85 8.19
C LEU A 35 -8.00 -31.27 7.70
N GLY A 36 -7.19 -30.80 8.64
CA GLY A 36 -5.93 -30.08 8.41
C GLY A 36 -5.44 -29.26 9.62
N ASP A 37 -6.35 -28.88 10.52
CA ASP A 37 -6.16 -27.92 11.64
C ASP A 37 -5.20 -28.40 12.79
N GLY A 38 -4.34 -29.39 12.52
CA GLY A 38 -3.48 -30.07 13.51
C GLY A 38 -2.02 -29.59 13.57
N GLY A 39 -1.65 -28.51 12.90
CA GLY A 39 -0.27 -28.01 12.90
C GLY A 39 0.08 -26.88 11.92
N ASP A 40 -0.92 -26.24 11.32
CA ASP A 40 -0.72 -25.17 10.33
C ASP A 40 -0.98 -23.78 10.96
N LEU A 41 -0.32 -22.76 10.43
CA LEU A 41 -0.46 -21.38 10.92
C LEU A 41 -1.90 -20.88 10.67
N THR A 42 -2.60 -20.40 11.69
CA THR A 42 -3.96 -19.83 11.52
C THR A 42 -3.91 -18.46 10.87
N ALA A 43 -4.98 -18.01 10.19
CA ALA A 43 -4.98 -16.72 9.49
C ALA A 43 -4.75 -15.53 10.46
N GLY A 44 -5.26 -15.62 11.69
CA GLY A 44 -5.00 -14.64 12.76
C GLY A 44 -3.55 -14.66 13.27
N ALA A 45 -2.89 -15.82 13.33
CA ALA A 45 -1.46 -15.90 13.66
C ALA A 45 -0.58 -15.39 12.52
N GLU A 46 -0.94 -15.69 11.27
CA GLU A 46 -0.27 -15.17 10.07
C GLU A 46 -0.41 -13.64 9.96
N ARG A 47 -1.58 -13.08 10.28
CA ARG A 47 -1.80 -11.63 10.38
C ARG A 47 -0.87 -10.98 11.41
N ARG A 48 -0.77 -11.54 12.62
CA ARG A 48 0.10 -11.01 13.68
C ARG A 48 1.59 -11.07 13.35
N LEU A 49 2.02 -12.12 12.65
CA LEU A 49 3.38 -12.18 12.09
C LEU A 49 3.60 -11.04 11.09
N GLY A 50 2.64 -10.81 10.18
CA GLY A 50 2.63 -9.67 9.26
C GLY A 50 2.75 -8.32 9.95
N ASP A 51 1.87 -8.03 10.91
CA ASP A 51 1.86 -6.80 11.71
C ASP A 51 3.20 -6.52 12.41
N SER A 52 3.91 -7.58 12.83
CA SER A 52 5.23 -7.45 13.45
C SER A 52 6.36 -7.15 12.46
N ILE A 53 6.26 -7.63 11.21
CA ILE A 53 7.24 -7.33 10.16
C ILE A 53 6.98 -5.94 9.57
N ILE A 54 5.71 -5.59 9.34
CA ILE A 54 5.34 -4.33 8.70
C ILE A 54 5.70 -3.11 9.55
N ARG A 55 5.64 -3.23 10.88
CA ARG A 55 6.06 -2.19 11.83
C ARG A 55 7.51 -1.75 11.59
N GLU A 56 8.42 -2.70 11.39
CA GLU A 56 9.83 -2.38 11.17
C GLU A 56 10.08 -1.89 9.74
N LEU A 57 9.32 -2.37 8.74
CA LEU A 57 9.36 -1.78 7.40
C LEU A 57 8.85 -0.32 7.37
N TYR A 58 7.87 0.06 8.21
CA TYR A 58 7.46 1.47 8.38
C TYR A 58 8.51 2.34 9.08
N ARG A 59 9.54 1.75 9.68
CA ARG A 59 10.67 2.44 10.32
C ARG A 59 11.92 2.51 9.45
N ASP A 60 11.95 1.76 8.35
CA ASP A 60 13.09 1.70 7.43
C ASP A 60 13.31 3.08 6.72
N PRO A 61 14.55 3.61 6.67
CA PRO A 61 14.86 4.87 5.98
C PRO A 61 14.58 4.91 4.46
N ASP A 62 14.34 3.76 3.83
CA ASP A 62 13.91 3.65 2.44
C ASP A 62 12.39 3.51 2.27
N TYR A 63 11.57 3.37 3.33
CA TYR A 63 10.11 3.46 3.20
C TYR A 63 9.66 4.83 2.65
N ILE A 64 8.78 4.81 1.64
CA ILE A 64 8.29 6.01 0.96
C ILE A 64 6.76 6.07 0.84
N ASP A 65 6.19 7.05 1.53
CA ASP A 65 4.81 7.51 1.33
C ASP A 65 4.76 8.62 0.25
N ASP A 66 5.03 8.25 -1.01
CA ASP A 66 4.85 9.17 -2.14
C ASP A 66 3.40 9.11 -2.63
N PRO A 67 2.61 10.20 -2.57
CA PRO A 67 1.18 10.11 -2.87
C PRO A 67 0.85 9.59 -4.27
N VAL A 68 1.64 9.97 -5.28
CA VAL A 68 1.42 9.60 -6.69
C VAL A 68 1.75 8.12 -6.91
N LEU A 69 2.89 7.67 -6.42
CA LEU A 69 3.29 6.26 -6.55
C LEU A 69 2.36 5.33 -5.75
N VAL A 70 2.00 5.73 -4.52
CA VAL A 70 1.08 4.98 -3.66
C VAL A 70 -0.31 4.89 -4.30
N GLU A 71 -0.88 5.99 -4.78
CA GLU A 71 -2.16 5.96 -5.50
C GLU A 71 -2.09 5.02 -6.71
N TYR A 72 -1.08 5.19 -7.58
CA TYR A 72 -0.98 4.42 -8.81
C TYR A 72 -0.90 2.91 -8.56
N VAL A 73 -0.08 2.48 -7.59
CA VAL A 73 0.04 1.07 -7.20
C VAL A 73 -1.25 0.59 -6.52
N GLN A 74 -1.84 1.38 -5.62
CA GLN A 74 -3.06 1.01 -4.89
C GLN A 74 -4.27 0.85 -5.82
N THR A 75 -4.42 1.66 -6.87
CA THR A 75 -5.49 1.49 -7.87
C THR A 75 -5.37 0.15 -8.60
N GLN A 76 -4.16 -0.29 -8.95
CA GLN A 76 -3.93 -1.58 -9.59
C GLN A 76 -4.16 -2.74 -8.62
N TRP A 77 -3.64 -2.62 -7.40
CA TRP A 77 -3.82 -3.59 -6.32
C TRP A 77 -5.29 -3.81 -5.97
N LEU A 78 -6.08 -2.74 -5.79
CA LEU A 78 -7.50 -2.84 -5.47
C LEU A 78 -8.32 -3.48 -6.60
N ALA A 79 -7.97 -3.25 -7.87
CA ALA A 79 -8.60 -3.91 -9.01
C ALA A 79 -8.31 -5.42 -9.04
N LEU A 80 -7.06 -5.82 -8.77
CA LEU A 80 -6.66 -7.23 -8.64
C LEU A 80 -7.30 -7.92 -7.44
N LEU A 81 -7.38 -7.24 -6.29
CA LEU A 81 -8.05 -7.72 -5.08
C LEU A 81 -9.57 -7.90 -5.30
N ALA A 82 -10.21 -6.99 -6.02
CA ALA A 82 -11.61 -7.10 -6.42
C ALA A 82 -11.84 -8.29 -7.38
N ALA A 83 -10.95 -8.50 -8.35
CA ALA A 83 -10.99 -9.66 -9.25
C ALA A 83 -10.80 -10.99 -8.49
N ALA A 84 -9.83 -11.06 -7.58
CA ALA A 84 -9.58 -12.25 -6.76
C ALA A 84 -10.76 -12.59 -5.83
N ARG A 85 -11.38 -11.57 -5.22
CA ARG A 85 -12.62 -11.73 -4.44
C ARG A 85 -13.79 -12.21 -5.31
N ALA A 86 -13.99 -11.61 -6.48
CA ALA A 86 -15.07 -11.98 -7.42
C ALA A 86 -14.91 -13.41 -7.99
N ARG A 87 -13.67 -13.92 -8.05
CA ARG A 87 -13.34 -15.29 -8.47
C ARG A 87 -13.36 -16.33 -7.34
N GLY A 88 -13.41 -15.89 -6.08
CA GLY A 88 -13.37 -16.77 -4.91
C GLY A 88 -11.97 -17.20 -4.47
N GLU A 89 -10.90 -16.57 -4.98
CA GLU A 89 -9.52 -16.83 -4.55
C GLU A 89 -9.27 -16.28 -3.13
N LEU A 90 -10.04 -15.26 -2.70
CA LEU A 90 -10.11 -14.82 -1.30
C LEU A 90 -11.22 -15.60 -0.59
N SER A 91 -10.85 -16.37 0.44
CA SER A 91 -11.84 -16.90 1.39
C SER A 91 -12.35 -15.77 2.31
N PRO A 92 -13.58 -15.87 2.86
CA PRO A 92 -14.11 -14.85 3.77
C PRO A 92 -13.25 -14.63 5.03
N GLU A 93 -12.55 -15.67 5.50
CA GLU A 93 -11.63 -15.52 6.64
C GLU A 93 -10.40 -14.69 6.26
N LEU A 94 -9.80 -14.92 5.09
CA LEU A 94 -8.65 -14.13 4.63
C LEU A 94 -9.08 -12.69 4.35
N ASP A 95 -10.23 -12.49 3.71
CA ASP A 95 -10.78 -11.17 3.40
C ASP A 95 -11.02 -10.32 4.67
N GLU A 96 -11.51 -10.93 5.77
CA GLU A 96 -11.70 -10.28 7.08
C GLU A 96 -10.37 -10.09 7.86
N ARG A 97 -9.46 -11.07 7.82
CA ARG A 97 -8.28 -11.10 8.72
C ARG A 97 -7.05 -10.39 8.17
N PHE A 98 -6.82 -10.40 6.86
CA PHE A 98 -5.61 -9.86 6.26
C PHE A 98 -5.67 -8.33 6.08
N ALA A 99 -4.51 -7.71 5.87
CA ALA A 99 -4.38 -6.26 5.77
C ALA A 99 -4.73 -5.74 4.37
N TRP A 100 -4.25 -6.45 3.34
CA TRP A 100 -4.29 -6.06 1.94
C TRP A 100 -3.64 -4.67 1.69
N GLU A 101 -2.58 -4.36 2.44
CA GLU A 101 -1.83 -3.11 2.39
C GLU A 101 -0.54 -3.26 1.57
N VAL A 102 -0.24 -2.28 0.69
CA VAL A 102 0.99 -2.24 -0.11
C VAL A 102 1.92 -1.12 0.37
N LEU A 103 3.19 -1.44 0.57
CA LEU A 103 4.25 -0.50 0.96
C LEU A 103 5.27 -0.34 -0.19
N LEU A 104 5.76 0.88 -0.35
CA LEU A 104 6.79 1.22 -1.33
C LEU A 104 8.14 1.47 -0.64
N GLY A 105 9.20 0.89 -1.19
CA GLY A 105 10.59 1.09 -0.76
C GLY A 105 11.44 1.77 -1.84
N ARG A 106 12.24 2.77 -1.47
CA ARG A 106 13.12 3.56 -2.36
C ARG A 106 14.27 2.78 -2.99
N ASP A 107 14.40 1.48 -2.73
CA ASP A 107 15.41 0.69 -3.40
C ASP A 107 15.20 0.70 -4.93
N ARG A 108 16.33 0.81 -5.62
CA ARG A 108 16.52 0.84 -7.07
C ARG A 108 16.64 -0.56 -7.67
N SER A 109 16.73 -1.62 -6.85
CA SER A 109 16.64 -3.00 -7.31
C SER A 109 15.23 -3.37 -7.78
N VAL A 110 15.14 -4.32 -8.69
CA VAL A 110 13.88 -4.86 -9.19
C VAL A 110 13.38 -5.94 -8.24
N ASN A 111 12.38 -5.60 -7.44
CA ASN A 111 11.83 -6.47 -6.41
C ASN A 111 10.35 -6.15 -6.11
N ALA A 112 9.61 -7.20 -5.76
CA ALA A 112 8.35 -7.15 -5.02
C ALA A 112 8.30 -8.40 -4.14
N PHE A 113 7.47 -8.40 -3.09
CA PHE A 113 7.30 -9.56 -2.22
C PHE A 113 6.00 -9.54 -1.41
N ALA A 114 5.31 -10.67 -1.38
CA ALA A 114 4.31 -10.99 -0.38
C ALA A 114 4.92 -11.16 1.02
N LEU A 115 4.16 -10.78 2.04
CA LEU A 115 4.42 -11.05 3.45
C LEU A 115 3.22 -11.76 4.10
N PRO A 116 3.43 -12.47 5.24
CA PRO A 116 2.34 -12.99 6.06
C PRO A 116 1.28 -11.94 6.36
N GLY A 117 -0.01 -12.32 6.39
CA GLY A 117 -1.09 -11.42 6.78
C GLY A 117 -1.58 -10.50 5.66
N GLY A 118 -1.13 -10.69 4.43
CA GLY A 118 -1.56 -9.92 3.26
C GLY A 118 -0.97 -8.51 3.20
N TYR A 119 0.29 -8.36 3.58
CA TYR A 119 1.08 -7.18 3.25
C TYR A 119 1.92 -7.43 1.99
N LEU A 120 2.20 -6.37 1.25
CA LEU A 120 3.02 -6.41 0.04
C LEU A 120 4.12 -5.34 0.08
N GLY A 121 5.36 -5.72 -0.24
CA GLY A 121 6.44 -4.78 -0.52
C GLY A 121 6.69 -4.63 -2.02
N VAL A 122 6.90 -3.40 -2.49
CA VAL A 122 7.26 -3.08 -3.89
C VAL A 122 8.43 -2.11 -3.92
N HIS A 123 9.52 -2.44 -4.63
CA HIS A 123 10.66 -1.55 -4.79
C HIS A 123 10.44 -0.57 -5.95
N LEU A 124 10.92 0.67 -5.80
CA LEU A 124 10.83 1.68 -6.86
C LEU A 124 11.61 1.28 -8.12
N GLY A 125 12.65 0.44 -8.00
CA GLY A 125 13.33 -0.17 -9.15
C GLY A 125 12.42 -1.02 -10.04
N LEU A 126 11.44 -1.74 -9.47
CA LEU A 126 10.45 -2.48 -10.26
C LEU A 126 9.56 -1.53 -11.06
N ILE A 127 8.96 -0.54 -10.39
CA ILE A 127 8.10 0.48 -11.02
C ILE A 127 8.90 1.27 -12.09
N GLY A 128 10.21 1.40 -11.92
CA GLY A 128 11.13 2.04 -12.84
C GLY A 128 11.56 1.22 -14.07
N VAL A 129 11.34 -0.11 -14.10
CA VAL A 129 11.78 -1.00 -15.22
C VAL A 129 10.62 -1.62 -16.02
N VAL A 130 9.41 -1.67 -15.43
CA VAL A 130 8.19 -1.94 -16.18
C VAL A 130 7.94 -0.85 -17.23
N ALA A 131 7.36 -1.26 -18.35
CA ALA A 131 7.03 -0.43 -19.51
C ALA A 131 5.51 -0.24 -19.66
N SER A 132 4.68 -1.11 -19.09
CA SER A 132 3.23 -0.90 -18.99
C SER A 132 2.68 -1.18 -17.60
N ARG A 133 1.48 -0.65 -17.34
CA ARG A 133 0.69 -0.96 -16.14
C ARG A 133 0.40 -2.47 -16.03
N ASP A 134 0.30 -3.16 -17.15
CA ASP A 134 -0.03 -4.58 -17.20
C ASP A 134 1.17 -5.45 -16.79
N GLU A 135 2.39 -5.04 -17.11
CA GLU A 135 3.59 -5.69 -16.56
C GLU A 135 3.68 -5.50 -15.04
N LEU A 136 3.39 -4.30 -14.51
CA LEU A 136 3.33 -4.06 -13.07
C LEU A 136 2.22 -4.87 -12.40
N ALA A 137 1.01 -4.84 -12.96
CA ALA A 137 -0.12 -5.63 -12.48
C ALA A 137 0.15 -7.14 -12.53
N SER A 138 0.96 -7.63 -13.48
CA SER A 138 1.34 -9.06 -13.51
C SER A 138 2.15 -9.48 -12.27
N VAL A 139 3.08 -8.63 -11.81
CA VAL A 139 3.84 -8.88 -10.57
C VAL A 139 2.93 -8.74 -9.35
N LEU A 140 2.10 -7.69 -9.28
CA LEU A 140 1.13 -7.51 -8.20
C LEU A 140 0.14 -8.70 -8.11
N ALA A 141 -0.24 -9.30 -9.24
CA ALA A 141 -1.12 -10.47 -9.31
C ALA A 141 -0.40 -11.77 -8.90
N HIS A 142 0.88 -11.91 -9.24
CA HIS A 142 1.73 -13.02 -8.80
C HIS A 142 1.90 -13.00 -7.27
N GLU A 143 2.26 -11.85 -6.70
CA GLU A 143 2.41 -11.70 -5.25
C GLU A 143 1.08 -11.79 -4.49
N LEU A 144 -0.02 -11.25 -5.03
CA LEU A 144 -1.36 -11.48 -4.48
C LEU A 144 -1.67 -12.98 -4.41
N SER A 145 -1.25 -13.76 -5.41
CA SER A 145 -1.42 -15.21 -5.42
C SER A 145 -0.56 -15.92 -4.38
N HIS A 146 0.65 -15.42 -4.09
CA HIS A 146 1.44 -15.92 -2.93
C HIS A 146 0.72 -15.74 -1.59
N VAL A 147 -0.05 -14.65 -1.46
CA VAL A 147 -0.90 -14.38 -0.28
C VAL A 147 -2.16 -15.26 -0.27
N THR A 148 -2.96 -15.29 -1.35
CA THR A 148 -4.24 -16.06 -1.37
C THR A 148 -4.00 -17.56 -1.24
N GLN A 149 -2.97 -18.07 -1.92
CA GLN A 149 -2.56 -19.48 -1.84
C GLN A 149 -1.71 -19.77 -0.59
N ARG A 150 -1.57 -18.78 0.33
CA ARG A 150 -0.89 -18.86 1.63
C ARG A 150 0.49 -19.54 1.55
N HIS A 151 1.27 -19.25 0.51
CA HIS A 151 2.52 -19.98 0.24
C HIS A 151 3.51 -19.89 1.40
N ILE A 152 3.59 -18.73 2.06
CA ILE A 152 4.49 -18.53 3.20
C ILE A 152 4.06 -19.40 4.39
N ALA A 153 2.76 -19.45 4.74
CA ALA A 153 2.24 -20.35 5.77
C ALA A 153 2.47 -21.84 5.42
N ARG A 154 2.28 -22.22 4.14
CA ARG A 154 2.54 -23.59 3.66
C ARG A 154 4.03 -23.96 3.75
N LEU A 155 4.96 -23.04 3.45
CA LEU A 155 6.40 -23.24 3.66
C LEU A 155 6.76 -23.35 5.15
N MET A 156 6.24 -22.46 5.99
CA MET A 156 6.47 -22.50 7.44
C MET A 156 6.00 -23.83 8.06
N ALA A 157 4.83 -24.32 7.65
CA ALA A 157 4.29 -25.61 8.08
C ALA A 157 5.08 -26.82 7.55
N GLN A 158 5.71 -26.73 6.37
CA GLN A 158 6.61 -27.78 5.88
C GLN A 158 7.92 -27.80 6.68
N GLN A 159 8.53 -26.63 6.90
CA GLN A 159 9.80 -26.52 7.60
C GLN A 159 9.69 -26.81 9.10
N SER A 160 8.58 -26.47 9.77
CA SER A 160 8.35 -26.85 11.18
C SER A 160 8.26 -28.37 11.37
N ARG A 161 7.70 -29.10 10.39
CA ARG A 161 7.62 -30.57 10.37
C ARG A 161 8.97 -31.24 10.04
N GLN A 162 9.88 -30.56 9.35
CA GLN A 162 11.20 -31.09 8.97
C GLN A 162 12.30 -30.74 9.98
N THR A 163 12.36 -29.48 10.44
CA THR A 163 13.34 -29.02 11.44
C THR A 163 12.71 -27.94 12.35
N PRO A 164 11.97 -28.32 13.41
CA PRO A 164 11.18 -27.38 14.23
C PRO A 164 12.00 -26.26 14.91
N LEU A 165 13.31 -26.43 15.04
CA LEU A 165 14.21 -25.44 15.62
C LEU A 165 14.66 -24.33 14.65
N MET A 166 14.60 -24.53 13.32
CA MET A 166 15.31 -23.65 12.37
C MET A 166 14.66 -22.28 12.13
N ILE A 167 13.33 -22.18 11.95
CA ILE A 167 12.70 -20.86 11.74
C ILE A 167 12.88 -19.99 12.98
N GLY A 168 12.60 -20.55 14.17
CA GLY A 168 12.84 -19.88 15.44
C GLY A 168 14.28 -19.42 15.57
N ALA A 169 15.26 -20.33 15.35
CA ALA A 169 16.68 -19.99 15.43
C ALA A 169 17.18 -18.99 14.38
N MET A 170 16.56 -18.87 13.20
CA MET A 170 16.96 -17.87 12.20
C MET A 170 16.39 -16.48 12.54
N ILE A 171 15.15 -16.40 13.02
CA ILE A 171 14.56 -15.15 13.53
C ILE A 171 15.31 -14.70 14.80
N LEU A 172 15.53 -15.61 15.75
CA LEU A 172 16.34 -15.37 16.96
C LEU A 172 17.79 -15.03 16.63
N GLY A 173 18.41 -15.68 15.64
CA GLY A 173 19.80 -15.39 15.24
C GLY A 173 19.95 -13.97 14.68
N ALA A 174 19.00 -13.53 13.86
CA ALA A 174 18.95 -12.15 13.35
C ALA A 174 18.62 -11.10 14.43
N LEU A 175 18.08 -11.50 15.58
CA LEU A 175 17.85 -10.66 16.76
C LEU A 175 19.03 -10.69 17.76
N ALA A 176 19.65 -11.85 17.98
CA ALA A 176 20.73 -12.07 18.96
C ALA A 176 22.02 -11.32 18.60
N ALA A 177 22.24 -11.02 17.32
CA ALA A 177 23.31 -10.13 16.84
C ALA A 177 23.31 -8.76 17.55
N SER A 178 22.19 -8.30 18.10
CA SER A 178 22.08 -7.06 18.89
C SER A 178 22.94 -7.02 20.17
N LYS A 179 23.54 -8.13 20.62
CA LYS A 179 24.29 -8.22 21.88
C LYS A 179 25.82 -8.23 21.76
N SER A 180 26.37 -7.99 20.57
CA SER A 180 27.81 -7.73 20.37
C SER A 180 28.04 -6.31 19.83
N PRO A 181 28.63 -5.37 20.60
CA PRO A 181 28.66 -3.94 20.24
C PRO A 181 29.24 -3.65 18.85
N ASP A 182 30.37 -4.27 18.50
CA ASP A 182 31.21 -3.86 17.38
C ASP A 182 30.83 -4.49 16.03
N ALA A 183 29.78 -5.31 15.99
CA ALA A 183 29.26 -5.95 14.76
C ALA A 183 27.75 -5.73 14.53
N ALA A 184 26.99 -5.28 15.55
CA ALA A 184 25.53 -5.22 15.49
C ALA A 184 24.96 -4.08 14.63
N GLN A 185 25.61 -2.90 14.63
CA GLN A 185 24.98 -1.64 14.23
C GLN A 185 24.63 -1.53 12.75
N ALA A 186 25.21 -2.36 11.87
CA ALA A 186 24.92 -2.36 10.44
C ALA A 186 23.72 -3.26 10.02
N LEU A 187 23.26 -4.17 10.90
CA LEU A 187 22.27 -5.20 10.53
C LEU A 187 20.92 -5.05 11.24
N ALA A 188 20.88 -4.38 12.40
CA ALA A 188 19.78 -4.48 13.37
C ALA A 188 18.51 -3.64 13.09
N ILE A 189 18.49 -2.78 12.06
CA ILE A 189 17.40 -1.78 11.87
C ILE A 189 16.52 -2.01 10.62
N GLY A 190 16.98 -2.80 9.65
CA GLY A 190 16.16 -3.17 8.46
C GLY A 190 16.44 -4.57 7.88
N GLY A 191 17.54 -5.23 8.28
CA GLY A 191 17.98 -6.48 7.65
C GLY A 191 17.05 -7.68 7.85
N GLN A 192 16.19 -7.68 8.86
CA GLN A 192 15.44 -8.88 9.27
C GLN A 192 14.34 -9.28 8.26
N ALA A 193 13.61 -8.32 7.71
CA ALA A 193 12.63 -8.60 6.64
C ALA A 193 13.32 -9.08 5.35
N LEU A 194 14.47 -8.49 5.02
CA LEU A 194 15.29 -8.88 3.87
C LEU A 194 15.91 -10.28 4.03
N VAL A 195 16.30 -10.68 5.25
CA VAL A 195 16.76 -12.06 5.52
C VAL A 195 15.63 -13.07 5.27
N VAL A 196 14.41 -12.78 5.75
CA VAL A 196 13.24 -13.64 5.47
C VAL A 196 12.97 -13.72 3.97
N GLN A 197 12.93 -12.60 3.24
CA GLN A 197 12.67 -12.62 1.79
C GLN A 197 13.74 -13.42 1.02
N ASN A 198 15.02 -13.24 1.34
CA ASN A 198 16.11 -13.95 0.66
C ASN A 198 16.21 -15.45 1.06
N GLN A 199 15.45 -15.91 2.05
CA GLN A 199 15.31 -17.32 2.42
C GLN A 199 14.01 -17.95 1.88
N LEU A 200 12.99 -17.15 1.54
CA LEU A 200 11.76 -17.59 0.88
C LEU A 200 11.98 -17.86 -0.62
N ASN A 201 12.79 -18.89 -0.93
CA ASN A 201 12.88 -19.47 -2.27
C ASN A 201 11.65 -20.37 -2.50
N PHE A 202 10.62 -19.84 -3.16
CA PHE A 202 9.37 -20.56 -3.38
C PHE A 202 9.60 -21.82 -4.24
N SER A 203 8.86 -22.89 -3.93
CA SER A 203 8.99 -24.12 -4.71
C SER A 203 8.55 -23.87 -6.15
N ARG A 204 9.14 -24.60 -7.11
CA ARG A 204 8.76 -24.50 -8.53
C ARG A 204 7.25 -24.71 -8.76
N ASP A 205 6.58 -25.40 -7.84
CA ASP A 205 5.17 -25.73 -7.91
C ASP A 205 4.31 -24.58 -7.37
N MET A 206 4.74 -23.94 -6.27
CA MET A 206 4.14 -22.70 -5.76
C MET A 206 4.27 -21.56 -6.76
N GLU A 207 5.43 -21.41 -7.41
CA GLU A 207 5.63 -20.41 -8.46
C GLU A 207 4.70 -20.63 -9.66
N ARG A 208 4.48 -21.89 -10.08
CA ARG A 208 3.48 -22.21 -11.12
C ARG A 208 2.04 -22.02 -10.65
N GLU A 209 1.74 -22.22 -9.37
CA GLU A 209 0.42 -21.92 -8.80
C GLU A 209 0.16 -20.40 -8.84
N ALA A 210 1.12 -19.60 -8.37
CA ALA A 210 1.05 -18.14 -8.36
C ALA A 210 0.99 -17.52 -9.76
N ASP A 211 1.79 -18.02 -10.72
CA ASP A 211 1.71 -17.62 -12.14
C ASP A 211 0.28 -17.79 -12.68
N ARG A 212 -0.35 -18.94 -12.41
CA ARG A 212 -1.64 -19.33 -13.00
C ARG A 212 -2.82 -18.61 -12.36
N VAL A 213 -2.84 -18.48 -11.04
CA VAL A 213 -3.86 -17.70 -10.32
C VAL A 213 -3.74 -16.23 -10.74
N GLY A 214 -2.54 -15.65 -10.66
CA GLY A 214 -2.28 -14.26 -11.02
C GLY A 214 -2.66 -13.92 -12.45
N TYR A 215 -2.28 -14.76 -13.42
CA TYR A 215 -2.70 -14.61 -14.83
C TYR A 215 -4.23 -14.57 -14.98
N SER A 216 -4.96 -15.38 -14.20
CA SER A 216 -6.43 -15.41 -14.24
C SER A 216 -7.12 -14.18 -13.63
N LEU A 217 -6.40 -13.38 -12.83
CA LEU A 217 -6.88 -12.11 -12.27
C LEU A 217 -6.78 -10.95 -13.28
N MET A 218 -5.83 -11.00 -14.21
CA MET A 218 -5.46 -9.88 -15.09
C MET A 218 -6.64 -9.31 -15.86
N ALA A 219 -7.30 -10.12 -16.70
CA ALA A 219 -8.38 -9.65 -17.56
C ALA A 219 -9.63 -9.20 -16.76
N PRO A 220 -10.10 -9.93 -15.72
CA PRO A 220 -11.17 -9.44 -14.84
C PRO A 220 -10.84 -8.13 -14.09
N ALA A 221 -9.56 -7.87 -13.78
CA ALA A 221 -9.10 -6.61 -13.18
C ALA A 221 -8.86 -5.48 -14.21
N GLY A 222 -9.05 -5.75 -15.51
CA GLY A 222 -8.86 -4.76 -16.59
C GLY A 222 -7.41 -4.59 -17.07
N PHE A 223 -6.55 -5.58 -16.85
CA PHE A 223 -5.15 -5.60 -17.32
C PHE A 223 -4.94 -6.61 -18.45
N ALA A 224 -4.05 -6.28 -19.38
CA ALA A 224 -3.68 -7.15 -20.49
C ALA A 224 -2.86 -8.36 -19.98
N PRO A 225 -3.29 -9.63 -20.17
CA PRO A 225 -2.53 -10.80 -19.69
C PRO A 225 -1.12 -10.92 -20.30
N GLN A 226 -0.86 -10.26 -21.43
CA GLN A 226 0.47 -10.04 -22.03
C GLN A 226 1.49 -9.45 -21.04
N GLY A 227 1.06 -8.75 -19.98
CA GLY A 227 1.94 -8.22 -18.94
C GLY A 227 2.83 -9.29 -18.31
N PHE A 228 2.32 -10.52 -18.10
CA PHE A 228 3.11 -11.65 -17.61
C PHE A 228 4.25 -12.01 -18.57
N VAL A 229 3.98 -12.03 -19.88
CA VAL A 229 4.99 -12.36 -20.91
C VAL A 229 6.03 -11.24 -21.03
N GLY A 230 5.61 -9.97 -21.04
CA GLY A 230 6.53 -8.82 -21.06
C GLY A 230 7.46 -8.79 -19.84
N MET A 231 6.92 -9.03 -18.64
CA MET A 231 7.74 -9.12 -17.42
C MET A 231 8.67 -10.34 -17.43
N PHE A 232 8.20 -11.51 -17.90
CA PHE A 232 9.03 -12.71 -18.02
C PHE A 232 10.16 -12.54 -19.05
N ASP A 233 9.93 -11.82 -20.16
CA ASP A 233 10.98 -11.52 -21.13
C ASP A 233 12.05 -10.58 -20.56
N LYS A 234 11.69 -9.61 -19.70
CA LYS A 234 12.67 -8.79 -18.96
C LYS A 234 13.48 -9.64 -17.99
N LEU A 235 12.82 -10.48 -17.18
CA LEU A 235 13.46 -11.38 -16.22
C LEU A 235 14.39 -12.38 -16.93
N GLN A 236 14.00 -12.88 -18.11
CA GLN A 236 14.83 -13.73 -18.96
C GLN A 236 16.06 -12.97 -19.51
N GLN A 237 15.91 -11.70 -19.91
CA GLN A 237 17.01 -10.85 -20.35
C GLN A 237 18.00 -10.56 -19.22
N ALA A 238 17.50 -10.21 -18.01
CA ALA A 238 18.33 -10.00 -16.82
C ALA A 238 19.13 -11.25 -16.46
N ASN A 239 18.49 -12.42 -16.42
CA ASN A 239 19.13 -13.69 -16.12
C ASN A 239 20.22 -14.08 -17.15
N ARG A 240 20.01 -13.77 -18.45
CA ARG A 240 21.03 -13.99 -19.50
C ARG A 240 22.28 -13.12 -19.36
N LEU A 241 22.16 -11.93 -18.78
CA LEU A 241 23.24 -10.95 -18.69
C LEU A 241 24.15 -11.14 -17.47
N ASN A 242 23.92 -12.21 -16.67
CA ASN A 242 24.40 -12.40 -15.31
C ASN A 242 24.01 -11.23 -14.39
N ASP A 243 22.91 -11.38 -13.64
CA ASP A 243 22.45 -10.34 -12.71
C ASP A 243 23.57 -9.87 -11.78
N ASN A 244 23.81 -8.57 -11.78
CA ASN A 244 24.80 -7.89 -10.92
C ASN A 244 24.25 -7.59 -9.51
N GLY A 245 23.16 -8.26 -9.12
CA GLY A 245 22.41 -8.02 -7.88
C GLY A 245 21.33 -6.95 -8.00
N SER A 246 20.99 -6.50 -9.22
CA SER A 246 19.90 -5.54 -9.44
C SER A 246 18.53 -6.20 -9.63
N TRP A 247 18.46 -7.53 -9.77
CA TRP A 247 17.21 -8.29 -9.90
C TRP A 247 17.04 -9.34 -8.78
N PRO A 248 17.03 -8.93 -7.48
CA PRO A 248 16.86 -9.86 -6.35
C PRO A 248 15.57 -10.70 -6.44
N TYR A 249 14.53 -10.22 -7.14
CA TYR A 249 13.32 -10.97 -7.47
C TYR A 249 13.60 -12.35 -8.08
N LEU A 250 14.64 -12.49 -8.93
CA LEU A 250 15.02 -13.78 -9.54
C LEU A 250 15.50 -14.82 -8.51
N ARG A 251 15.80 -14.42 -7.27
CA ARG A 251 16.29 -15.30 -6.19
C ARG A 251 15.16 -15.88 -5.34
N SER A 252 14.09 -15.12 -5.07
CA SER A 252 12.87 -15.63 -4.44
C SER A 252 11.90 -16.26 -5.45
N HIS A 253 11.92 -15.79 -6.70
CA HIS A 253 11.04 -16.25 -7.80
C HIS A 253 11.85 -16.80 -9.00
N PRO A 254 12.42 -18.02 -8.92
CA PRO A 254 13.24 -18.57 -9.99
C PRO A 254 12.48 -18.74 -11.31
N LEU A 255 12.82 -17.94 -12.32
CA LEU A 255 12.24 -18.06 -13.65
C LEU A 255 12.76 -19.31 -14.37
N THR A 256 11.85 -20.11 -14.94
CA THR A 256 12.20 -21.31 -15.71
C THR A 256 11.55 -21.28 -17.08
N THR A 257 12.16 -21.97 -18.06
CA THR A 257 11.59 -22.13 -19.41
C THR A 257 10.17 -22.71 -19.40
N GLN A 258 9.87 -23.58 -18.42
CA GLN A 258 8.53 -24.15 -18.23
C GLN A 258 7.50 -23.07 -17.84
N ARG A 259 7.83 -22.15 -16.92
CA ARG A 259 6.93 -21.03 -16.55
C ARG A 259 6.66 -20.11 -17.74
N ILE A 260 7.69 -19.81 -18.52
CA ILE A 260 7.58 -18.98 -19.73
C ILE A 260 6.67 -19.64 -20.76
N ALA A 261 6.86 -20.95 -21.03
CA ALA A 261 5.98 -21.70 -21.93
C ALA A 261 4.53 -21.82 -21.41
N ASP A 262 4.33 -21.95 -20.09
CA ASP A 262 3.00 -22.00 -19.48
C ASP A 262 2.26 -20.65 -19.65
N MET A 263 2.93 -19.51 -19.43
CA MET A 263 2.31 -18.19 -19.64
C MET A 263 2.09 -17.86 -21.12
N GLN A 264 3.06 -18.18 -21.99
CA GLN A 264 2.91 -17.99 -23.44
C GLN A 264 1.79 -18.84 -24.04
N SER A 265 1.60 -20.09 -23.57
CA SER A 265 0.51 -20.97 -24.05
C SER A 265 -0.89 -20.61 -23.52
N ARG A 266 -1.00 -19.65 -22.59
CA ARG A 266 -2.28 -19.12 -22.08
C ARG A 266 -2.80 -17.90 -22.83
N LEU A 267 -1.97 -17.26 -23.66
CA LEU A 267 -2.43 -16.22 -24.57
C LEU A 267 -3.39 -16.83 -25.60
N SER A 268 -4.51 -16.15 -25.88
CA SER A 268 -5.49 -16.64 -26.85
C SER A 268 -4.84 -16.84 -28.23
N PRO A 269 -5.18 -17.91 -28.98
CA PRO A 269 -4.64 -18.12 -30.33
C PRO A 269 -4.85 -16.90 -31.23
N GLY A 270 -3.77 -16.37 -31.80
CA GLY A 270 -3.78 -15.16 -32.63
C GLY A 270 -3.75 -13.83 -31.87
N ALA A 271 -3.73 -13.84 -30.53
CA ALA A 271 -3.46 -12.62 -29.75
C ALA A 271 -2.00 -12.17 -29.93
N SER A 272 -1.78 -10.85 -29.89
CA SER A 272 -0.44 -10.27 -29.80
C SER A 272 0.27 -10.78 -28.55
N THR A 273 1.52 -11.24 -28.70
CA THR A 273 2.45 -11.47 -27.58
C THR A 273 3.04 -10.17 -27.05
N LEU A 274 3.12 -9.13 -27.89
CA LEU A 274 3.52 -7.79 -27.48
C LEU A 274 2.43 -7.18 -26.60
N ALA A 275 2.83 -6.66 -25.45
CA ALA A 275 1.98 -5.87 -24.56
C ALA A 275 1.52 -4.55 -25.22
N PRO A 276 0.44 -3.91 -24.72
CA PRO A 276 0.01 -2.60 -25.21
C PRO A 276 1.11 -1.54 -25.13
N ALA A 277 1.04 -0.54 -26.01
CA ALA A 277 1.98 0.58 -25.98
C ALA A 277 1.91 1.32 -24.62
N PRO A 278 3.05 1.78 -24.06
CA PRO A 278 3.07 2.47 -22.77
C PRO A 278 2.14 3.69 -22.73
N ALA A 279 1.22 3.70 -21.76
CA ALA A 279 0.41 4.89 -21.47
C ALA A 279 1.30 6.06 -21.02
N LEU A 280 0.93 7.30 -21.35
CA LEU A 280 1.74 8.48 -21.02
C LEU A 280 1.89 8.64 -19.51
N GLU A 281 0.82 8.42 -18.75
CA GLU A 281 0.84 8.34 -17.28
C GLU A 281 1.86 7.31 -16.78
N HIS A 282 1.82 6.07 -17.27
CA HIS A 282 2.72 5.01 -16.79
C HIS A 282 4.19 5.38 -17.00
N ALA A 283 4.53 5.97 -18.16
CA ALA A 283 5.90 6.40 -18.44
C ALA A 283 6.38 7.52 -17.50
N MET A 284 5.47 8.39 -17.05
CA MET A 284 5.76 9.44 -16.05
C MET A 284 5.83 8.90 -14.62
N VAL A 285 4.98 7.93 -14.26
CA VAL A 285 5.04 7.25 -12.95
C VAL A 285 6.32 6.41 -12.82
N SER A 286 6.70 5.67 -13.87
CA SER A 286 7.99 4.98 -13.97
C SER A 286 9.18 5.95 -13.88
N ALA A 287 9.08 7.13 -14.51
CA ALA A 287 10.06 8.20 -14.35
C ALA A 287 10.12 8.74 -12.90
N ARG A 288 8.98 8.93 -12.24
CA ARG A 288 8.89 9.33 -10.82
C ARG A 288 9.61 8.32 -9.93
N ALA A 289 9.31 7.03 -10.10
CA ALA A 289 9.95 5.96 -9.33
C ALA A 289 11.48 5.94 -9.53
N ARG A 290 11.97 6.07 -10.77
CA ARG A 290 13.41 6.15 -11.08
C ARG A 290 14.12 7.35 -10.45
N VAL A 291 13.45 8.49 -10.26
CA VAL A 291 14.04 9.69 -9.63
C VAL A 291 13.94 9.64 -8.10
N LEU A 292 12.90 9.00 -7.55
CA LEU A 292 12.73 8.86 -6.10
C LEU A 292 13.53 7.68 -5.50
N SER A 293 14.05 6.76 -6.32
CA SER A 293 14.93 5.65 -5.90
C SER A 293 16.41 6.04 -5.65
N ARG A 294 16.67 7.33 -5.41
CA ARG A 294 17.98 7.88 -5.02
C ARG A 294 19.15 7.43 -5.94
N PRO A 295 19.06 7.55 -7.28
CA PRO A 295 20.00 6.94 -8.22
C PRO A 295 21.43 7.53 -8.20
N GLY A 296 21.61 8.73 -7.63
CA GLY A 296 22.88 9.45 -7.57
C GLY A 296 22.91 10.70 -8.46
N VAL A 297 23.70 11.69 -8.05
CA VAL A 297 23.71 13.06 -8.61
C VAL A 297 24.00 13.06 -10.13
N ASP A 298 24.90 12.21 -10.61
CA ASP A 298 25.28 12.17 -12.03
C ASP A 298 24.20 11.56 -12.92
N VAL A 299 23.41 10.61 -12.41
CA VAL A 299 22.23 10.08 -13.10
C VAL A 299 21.14 11.14 -13.19
N LEU A 300 20.94 11.93 -12.13
CA LEU A 300 20.03 13.08 -12.16
C LEU A 300 20.46 14.13 -13.19
N ARG A 301 21.76 14.45 -13.28
CA ARG A 301 22.32 15.33 -14.32
C ARG A 301 22.10 14.77 -15.73
N GLN A 302 22.28 13.45 -15.91
CA GLN A 302 22.04 12.78 -17.19
C GLN A 302 20.58 12.90 -17.63
N TRP A 303 19.60 12.64 -16.75
CA TRP A 303 18.19 12.79 -17.08
C TRP A 303 17.77 14.25 -17.26
N GLN A 304 18.29 15.19 -16.47
CA GLN A 304 18.10 16.63 -16.69
C GLN A 304 18.56 17.08 -18.09
N ALA A 305 19.58 16.42 -18.65
CA ALA A 305 20.09 16.67 -20.00
C ALA A 305 19.36 15.88 -21.12
N GLU A 306 18.70 14.75 -20.84
CA GLU A 306 18.10 13.87 -21.86
C GLU A 306 17.16 14.60 -22.85
N PRO A 307 16.26 15.52 -22.43
CA PRO A 307 15.40 16.26 -23.36
C PRO A 307 16.13 17.19 -24.35
N ARG A 308 17.43 17.46 -24.12
CA ARG A 308 18.30 18.26 -25.01
C ARG A 308 19.12 17.38 -25.97
N SER A 309 18.98 16.06 -25.91
CA SER A 309 19.75 15.12 -26.73
C SER A 309 19.32 15.10 -28.19
N THR A 310 20.28 14.83 -29.09
CA THR A 310 20.02 14.66 -30.53
C THR A 310 19.05 13.51 -30.77
N GLY A 311 17.96 13.79 -31.51
CA GLY A 311 16.92 12.80 -31.80
C GLY A 311 15.80 12.70 -30.74
N PHE A 312 15.88 13.43 -29.61
CA PHE A 312 14.83 13.42 -28.58
C PHE A 312 13.42 13.69 -29.13
N ALA A 313 13.30 14.68 -30.02
CA ALA A 313 12.03 15.05 -30.65
C ALA A 313 11.37 13.91 -31.46
N ALA A 314 12.16 12.98 -32.00
CA ALA A 314 11.69 11.84 -32.79
C ALA A 314 11.32 10.61 -31.94
N GLN A 315 11.53 10.63 -30.62
CA GLN A 315 11.15 9.52 -29.75
C GLN A 315 9.62 9.42 -29.58
N PRO A 316 9.07 8.21 -29.31
CA PRO A 316 7.64 8.03 -29.03
C PRO A 316 7.14 8.90 -27.88
N ALA A 317 5.87 9.34 -27.95
CA ALA A 317 5.28 10.30 -27.00
C ALA A 317 5.46 9.88 -25.53
N ALA A 318 5.20 8.61 -25.18
CA ALA A 318 5.39 8.09 -23.83
C ALA A 318 6.83 8.22 -23.33
N ARG A 319 7.82 7.92 -24.19
CA ARG A 319 9.25 8.06 -23.85
C ARG A 319 9.61 9.53 -23.63
N ARG A 320 9.12 10.45 -24.48
CA ARG A 320 9.33 11.89 -24.29
C ARG A 320 8.68 12.40 -23.00
N ALA A 321 7.46 11.96 -22.68
CA ALA A 321 6.76 12.32 -21.45
C ALA A 321 7.54 11.86 -20.21
N GLY A 322 7.93 10.58 -20.15
CA GLY A 322 8.72 10.04 -19.06
C GLY A 322 10.09 10.73 -18.91
N ALA A 323 10.78 11.01 -20.01
CA ALA A 323 12.07 11.72 -19.97
C ALA A 323 11.94 13.18 -19.51
N LEU A 324 10.95 13.93 -19.98
CA LEU A 324 10.68 15.30 -19.54
C LEU A 324 10.26 15.35 -18.05
N TYR A 325 9.44 14.40 -17.60
CA TYR A 325 9.03 14.27 -16.20
C TYR A 325 10.23 13.92 -15.30
N ALA A 326 11.08 12.95 -15.72
CA ALA A 326 12.32 12.61 -15.03
C ALA A 326 13.26 13.82 -14.93
N ALA A 327 13.46 14.53 -16.05
CA ALA A 327 14.32 15.71 -16.12
C ALA A 327 13.85 16.84 -15.18
N ALA A 328 12.54 17.04 -15.07
CA ALA A 328 11.96 18.08 -14.23
C ALA A 328 12.10 17.78 -12.73
N LEU A 329 11.83 16.54 -12.30
CA LEU A 329 12.11 16.11 -10.93
C LEU A 329 13.61 16.10 -10.60
N ALA A 330 14.45 15.66 -11.54
CA ALA A 330 15.90 15.65 -11.37
C ALA A 330 16.46 17.06 -11.21
N ALA A 331 16.03 18.02 -12.05
CA ALA A 331 16.36 19.43 -11.90
C ALA A 331 15.93 19.98 -10.52
N SER A 332 14.74 19.60 -10.04
CA SER A 332 14.25 19.98 -8.71
C SER A 332 15.13 19.43 -7.56
N GLN A 333 15.51 18.15 -7.61
CA GLN A 333 16.43 17.56 -6.63
C GLN A 333 17.83 18.19 -6.68
N LEU A 334 18.29 18.61 -7.87
CA LEU A 334 19.53 19.36 -8.08
C LEU A 334 19.41 20.85 -7.70
N ARG A 335 18.22 21.31 -7.28
CA ARG A 335 17.85 22.71 -6.96
C ARG A 335 17.92 23.69 -8.14
N ASP A 336 17.91 23.18 -9.37
CA ASP A 336 17.63 23.96 -10.58
C ASP A 336 16.11 24.14 -10.75
N HIS A 337 15.52 24.95 -9.87
CA HIS A 337 14.08 25.22 -9.88
C HIS A 337 13.61 25.93 -11.17
N ALA A 338 14.50 26.70 -11.82
CA ALA A 338 14.21 27.40 -13.06
C ALA A 338 14.14 26.42 -14.25
N GLY A 339 15.13 25.54 -14.41
CA GLY A 339 15.13 24.48 -15.41
C GLY A 339 14.01 23.46 -15.19
N ALA A 340 13.72 23.10 -13.93
CA ALA A 340 12.58 22.25 -13.59
C ALA A 340 11.25 22.85 -14.08
N ARG A 341 11.02 24.15 -13.82
CA ARG A 341 9.83 24.88 -14.29
C ARG A 341 9.79 25.00 -15.82
N ALA A 342 10.92 25.22 -16.48
CA ALA A 342 11.00 25.34 -17.94
C ALA A 342 10.59 24.04 -18.68
N LEU A 343 10.75 22.88 -18.06
CA LEU A 343 10.40 21.57 -18.62
C LEU A 343 8.88 21.28 -18.62
N LEU A 344 8.08 22.03 -17.84
CA LEU A 344 6.63 21.83 -17.76
C LEU A 344 5.91 22.15 -19.09
N ALA A 345 6.32 23.19 -19.80
CA ALA A 345 5.68 23.60 -21.07
C ALA A 345 5.81 22.54 -22.19
N PRO A 346 7.01 22.02 -22.53
CA PRO A 346 7.12 20.92 -23.50
C PRO A 346 6.47 19.62 -23.00
N LEU A 347 6.47 19.36 -21.69
CA LEU A 347 5.78 18.19 -21.13
C LEU A 347 4.26 18.27 -21.31
N GLN A 348 3.66 19.43 -21.00
CA GLN A 348 2.23 19.71 -21.20
C GLN A 348 1.80 19.53 -22.66
N ALA A 349 2.66 19.89 -23.63
CA ALA A 349 2.41 19.69 -25.05
C ALA A 349 2.47 18.20 -25.47
N VAL A 350 3.30 17.37 -24.81
CA VAL A 350 3.36 15.92 -25.09
C VAL A 350 2.15 15.17 -24.52
N VAL A 351 1.54 15.65 -23.44
CA VAL A 351 0.35 15.02 -22.80
C VAL A 351 -0.99 15.61 -23.26
N GLN A 352 -1.00 16.45 -24.30
CA GLN A 352 -2.22 17.07 -24.81
C GLN A 352 -3.19 15.99 -25.33
N GLY A 353 -4.41 15.96 -24.76
CA GLY A 353 -5.45 14.96 -25.05
C GLY A 353 -5.52 13.77 -24.08
N ASP A 354 -4.48 13.52 -23.27
CA ASP A 354 -4.46 12.44 -22.26
C ASP A 354 -4.74 13.03 -20.85
N ALA A 355 -5.94 12.82 -20.33
CA ALA A 355 -6.37 13.42 -19.06
C ALA A 355 -5.65 12.86 -17.81
N PRO A 356 -5.45 11.53 -17.64
CA PRO A 356 -4.58 10.99 -16.59
C PRO A 356 -3.18 11.60 -16.62
N ALA A 357 -2.57 11.67 -17.81
CA ALA A 357 -1.24 12.27 -17.96
C ALA A 357 -1.23 13.77 -17.62
N GLN A 358 -2.24 14.54 -18.02
CA GLN A 358 -2.36 15.96 -17.63
C GLN A 358 -2.47 16.14 -16.11
N ARG A 359 -3.20 15.27 -15.41
CA ARG A 359 -3.24 15.28 -13.93
C ARG A 359 -1.84 15.04 -13.32
N GLN A 360 -1.05 14.12 -13.87
CA GLN A 360 0.33 13.92 -13.40
C GLN A 360 1.21 15.17 -13.62
N VAL A 361 1.00 15.92 -14.71
CA VAL A 361 1.71 17.19 -14.97
C VAL A 361 1.24 18.31 -14.03
N GLN A 362 -0.05 18.38 -13.69
CA GLN A 362 -0.58 19.34 -12.70
C GLN A 362 0.00 19.09 -11.30
N LEU A 363 0.04 17.83 -10.86
CA LEU A 363 0.64 17.43 -9.58
C LEU A 363 2.14 17.74 -9.54
N LEU A 364 2.88 17.41 -10.60
CA LEU A 364 4.29 17.78 -10.76
C LEU A 364 4.48 19.30 -10.72
N ALA A 365 3.68 20.08 -11.46
CA ALA A 365 3.81 21.54 -11.48
C ALA A 365 3.62 22.16 -10.09
N ALA A 366 2.68 21.64 -9.30
CA ALA A 366 2.46 22.05 -7.92
C ALA A 366 3.61 21.67 -6.99
N GLU A 367 4.16 20.46 -7.12
CA GLU A 367 5.32 19.98 -6.36
C GLU A 367 6.58 20.80 -6.67
N LEU A 368 6.88 21.05 -7.94
CA LEU A 368 8.02 21.86 -8.38
C LEU A 368 7.91 23.32 -7.89
N ALA A 369 6.72 23.89 -7.92
CA ALA A 369 6.47 25.23 -7.40
C ALA A 369 6.64 25.28 -5.86
N LEU A 370 6.11 24.29 -5.13
CA LEU A 370 6.28 24.18 -3.68
C LEU A 370 7.74 23.97 -3.26
N ALA A 371 8.50 23.19 -4.03
CA ALA A 371 9.94 22.99 -3.85
C ALA A 371 10.74 24.29 -4.09
N ALA A 372 10.32 25.11 -5.06
CA ALA A 372 10.88 26.44 -5.32
C ALA A 372 10.44 27.53 -4.32
N GLY A 373 9.55 27.20 -3.37
CA GLY A 373 8.94 28.17 -2.44
C GLY A 373 7.81 29.03 -3.03
N ASP A 374 7.45 28.81 -4.29
CA ASP A 374 6.41 29.55 -5.02
C ASP A 374 5.01 28.98 -4.72
N VAL A 375 4.50 29.33 -3.54
CA VAL A 375 3.20 28.90 -3.03
C VAL A 375 2.04 29.34 -3.95
N GLN A 376 2.18 30.46 -4.67
CA GLN A 376 1.12 30.94 -5.57
C GLN A 376 1.04 30.13 -6.86
N ALA A 377 2.17 29.86 -7.52
CA ALA A 377 2.17 28.95 -8.67
C ALA A 377 1.72 27.53 -8.28
N ALA A 378 2.06 27.08 -7.06
CA ALA A 378 1.60 25.78 -6.55
C ALA A 378 0.07 25.72 -6.36
N ARG A 379 -0.55 26.80 -5.85
CA ARG A 379 -2.02 26.92 -5.79
C ARG A 379 -2.64 26.95 -7.18
N GLN A 380 -2.07 27.70 -8.11
CA GLN A 380 -2.59 27.84 -9.47
C GLN A 380 -2.61 26.49 -10.21
N ALA A 381 -1.52 25.72 -10.13
CA ALA A 381 -1.43 24.38 -10.72
C ALA A 381 -2.53 23.42 -10.22
N LEU A 382 -2.83 23.43 -8.91
CA LEU A 382 -3.90 22.61 -8.32
C LEU A 382 -5.31 23.16 -8.56
N SER A 383 -5.46 24.43 -8.93
CA SER A 383 -6.78 25.03 -9.23
C SER A 383 -7.27 24.75 -10.66
N ALA A 384 -6.34 24.42 -11.58
CA ALA A 384 -6.64 24.21 -13.00
C ALA A 384 -7.38 22.89 -13.32
N GLY A 385 -7.47 21.96 -12.36
CA GLY A 385 -8.16 20.67 -12.54
C GLY A 385 -9.70 20.75 -12.59
N GLY A 386 -10.28 21.82 -12.04
CA GLY A 386 -11.72 22.11 -12.11
C GLY A 386 -12.60 21.35 -11.10
N GLY A 387 -13.75 21.95 -10.77
CA GLY A 387 -14.88 21.31 -10.07
C GLY A 387 -14.72 21.12 -8.55
N ALA A 388 -15.45 21.92 -7.76
CA ALA A 388 -15.59 21.71 -6.30
C ALA A 388 -16.59 20.57 -5.94
N ALA A 389 -16.70 19.55 -6.79
CA ALA A 389 -17.81 18.58 -6.80
C ALA A 389 -17.38 17.10 -6.69
N SER A 390 -16.09 16.79 -6.88
CA SER A 390 -15.52 15.49 -6.54
C SER A 390 -14.78 15.57 -5.21
N SER A 391 -14.83 14.50 -4.41
CA SER A 391 -13.91 14.32 -3.29
C SER A 391 -12.48 14.31 -3.84
N PRO A 392 -11.54 15.11 -3.29
CA PRO A 392 -10.20 15.20 -3.82
C PRO A 392 -9.47 13.86 -3.65
N ASP A 393 -8.78 13.44 -4.71
CA ASP A 393 -7.90 12.28 -4.71
C ASP A 393 -6.69 12.46 -3.75
N ARG A 394 -6.01 11.37 -3.40
CA ARG A 394 -4.97 11.39 -2.35
C ARG A 394 -3.83 12.38 -2.67
N PRO A 395 -3.19 12.36 -3.86
CA PRO A 395 -2.16 13.34 -4.21
C PRO A 395 -2.66 14.78 -4.13
N THR A 396 -3.84 15.07 -4.68
CA THR A 396 -4.39 16.43 -4.68
C THR A 396 -4.72 16.91 -3.27
N LEU A 397 -5.33 16.06 -2.43
CA LEU A 397 -5.66 16.38 -1.04
C LEU A 397 -4.40 16.67 -0.21
N LEU A 398 -3.40 15.80 -0.27
CA LEU A 398 -2.18 15.95 0.53
C LEU A 398 -1.35 17.15 0.04
N LEU A 399 -1.15 17.30 -1.28
CA LEU A 399 -0.35 18.40 -1.84
C LEU A 399 -1.04 19.74 -1.67
N ARG A 400 -2.37 19.83 -1.87
CA ARG A 400 -3.17 21.04 -1.56
C ARG A 400 -3.04 21.43 -0.09
N THR A 401 -3.06 20.46 0.82
CA THR A 401 -2.88 20.74 2.25
C THR A 401 -1.47 21.29 2.54
N GLN A 402 -0.42 20.68 1.99
CA GLN A 402 0.96 21.18 2.16
C GLN A 402 1.14 22.60 1.62
N VAL A 403 0.59 22.89 0.44
CA VAL A 403 0.60 24.23 -0.17
C VAL A 403 -0.15 25.24 0.71
N LEU A 404 -1.31 24.89 1.24
CA LEU A 404 -2.09 25.78 2.11
C LEU A 404 -1.49 25.95 3.51
N LEU A 405 -0.81 24.94 4.05
CA LEU A 405 -0.02 25.05 5.29
C LEU A 405 1.12 26.05 5.11
N ARG A 406 1.88 25.97 4.01
CA ARG A 406 2.91 26.97 3.68
C ARG A 406 2.35 28.36 3.36
N ALA A 407 1.09 28.45 2.96
CA ALA A 407 0.39 29.74 2.78
C ALA A 407 -0.14 30.36 4.09
N GLY A 408 -0.15 29.62 5.21
CA GLY A 408 -0.89 30.01 6.43
C GLY A 408 -2.41 29.97 6.26
N GLN A 409 -2.93 29.28 5.25
CA GLN A 409 -4.34 29.29 4.82
C GLN A 409 -4.97 27.88 4.83
N ALA A 410 -4.52 27.00 5.73
CA ALA A 410 -4.97 25.61 5.80
C ALA A 410 -6.22 25.39 6.67
N GLN A 411 -6.92 26.45 7.09
CA GLN A 411 -8.04 26.37 8.05
C GLN A 411 -9.14 25.43 7.54
N ASP A 412 -9.51 25.55 6.25
CA ASP A 412 -10.56 24.75 5.62
C ASP A 412 -10.16 23.28 5.34
N MET A 413 -8.87 22.92 5.46
CA MET A 413 -8.40 21.59 5.05
C MET A 413 -8.68 20.49 6.07
N ALA A 414 -9.06 20.82 7.30
CA ALA A 414 -9.38 19.83 8.33
C ALA A 414 -10.57 18.95 7.93
N GLY A 415 -11.65 19.54 7.42
CA GLY A 415 -12.84 18.81 6.98
C GLY A 415 -12.55 17.78 5.87
N PRO A 416 -11.96 18.17 4.73
CA PRO A 416 -11.53 17.25 3.67
C PRO A 416 -10.63 16.10 4.16
N LEU A 417 -9.67 16.37 5.05
CA LEU A 417 -8.82 15.34 5.64
C LEU A 417 -9.60 14.38 6.55
N GLN A 418 -10.52 14.90 7.37
CA GLN A 418 -11.39 14.06 8.21
C GLN A 418 -12.33 13.18 7.36
N THR A 419 -12.89 13.71 6.27
CA THR A 419 -13.70 12.94 5.31
C THR A 419 -12.88 11.83 4.64
N TRP A 420 -11.63 12.11 4.27
CA TRP A 420 -10.71 11.11 3.71
C TRP A 420 -10.36 10.01 4.73
N LEU A 421 -9.98 10.41 5.94
CA LEU A 421 -9.58 9.52 7.03
C LEU A 421 -10.73 8.66 7.59
N ALA A 422 -11.99 9.08 7.40
CA ALA A 422 -13.16 8.27 7.74
C ALA A 422 -13.27 6.98 6.90
N THR A 423 -12.72 6.97 5.68
CA THR A 423 -12.65 5.77 4.82
C THR A 423 -11.22 5.22 4.66
N HIS A 424 -10.20 6.01 4.96
CA HIS A 424 -8.78 5.63 4.90
C HIS A 424 -8.07 5.78 6.27
N PRO A 425 -8.52 5.11 7.35
CA PRO A 425 -8.00 5.33 8.70
C PRO A 425 -6.53 4.92 8.90
N ARG A 426 -5.97 4.12 7.97
CA ARG A 426 -4.54 3.75 7.91
C ARG A 426 -3.65 4.78 7.18
N ASP A 427 -4.20 5.86 6.63
CA ASP A 427 -3.40 6.89 5.95
C ASP A 427 -2.64 7.79 6.95
N ALA A 428 -1.45 7.32 7.35
CA ALA A 428 -0.57 8.05 8.25
C ALA A 428 -0.12 9.42 7.70
N GLY A 429 -0.01 9.58 6.38
CA GLY A 429 0.32 10.85 5.74
C GLY A 429 -0.81 11.88 5.89
N ALA A 430 -2.05 11.46 5.67
CA ALA A 430 -3.24 12.30 5.91
C ALA A 430 -3.38 12.65 7.40
N TRP A 431 -3.13 11.72 8.33
CA TRP A 431 -3.11 12.02 9.77
C TRP A 431 -2.04 13.05 10.14
N GLN A 432 -0.82 12.95 9.60
CA GLN A 432 0.28 13.91 9.86
C GLN A 432 -0.02 15.31 9.33
N LEU A 433 -0.70 15.42 8.18
CA LEU A 433 -1.17 16.71 7.67
C LEU A 433 -2.37 17.24 8.47
N LEU A 434 -3.28 16.39 8.94
CA LEU A 434 -4.39 16.82 9.81
C LEU A 434 -3.89 17.34 11.16
N ALA A 435 -2.86 16.71 11.75
CA ALA A 435 -2.17 17.23 12.92
C ALA A 435 -1.59 18.63 12.65
N SER A 436 -0.84 18.76 11.55
CA SER A 436 -0.25 20.04 11.13
C SER A 436 -1.29 21.14 10.93
N VAL A 437 -2.47 20.80 10.38
CA VAL A 437 -3.61 21.71 10.21
C VAL A 437 -4.20 22.13 11.56
N TRP A 438 -4.40 21.20 12.50
CA TRP A 438 -4.91 21.54 13.84
C TRP A 438 -3.93 22.37 14.64
N GLN A 439 -2.63 22.08 14.56
CA GLN A 439 -1.58 22.88 15.19
C GLN A 439 -1.55 24.32 14.64
N ALA A 440 -1.69 24.48 13.33
CA ALA A 440 -1.81 25.81 12.68
C ALA A 440 -3.09 26.57 13.06
N GLN A 441 -4.12 25.87 13.58
CA GLN A 441 -5.35 26.46 14.13
C GLN A 441 -5.32 26.62 15.66
N GLY A 442 -4.20 26.30 16.32
CA GLY A 442 -4.09 26.32 17.79
C GLY A 442 -4.87 25.22 18.51
N GLN A 443 -5.42 24.24 17.79
CA GLN A 443 -6.23 23.14 18.34
C GLN A 443 -5.33 21.99 18.82
N VAL A 444 -4.47 22.29 19.80
CA VAL A 444 -3.38 21.41 20.28
C VAL A 444 -3.84 20.00 20.60
N LEU A 445 -4.97 19.84 21.32
CA LEU A 445 -5.49 18.53 21.71
C LEU A 445 -5.87 17.66 20.50
N ARG A 446 -6.38 18.29 19.42
CA ARG A 446 -6.65 17.60 18.15
C ARG A 446 -5.39 17.30 17.35
N SER A 447 -4.37 18.15 17.42
CA SER A 447 -3.06 17.85 16.82
C SER A 447 -2.45 16.60 17.44
N VAL A 448 -2.36 16.57 18.77
CA VAL A 448 -1.76 15.45 19.51
C VAL A 448 -2.55 14.14 19.30
N ARG A 449 -3.89 14.20 19.17
CA ARG A 449 -4.68 13.03 18.73
C ARG A 449 -4.31 12.57 17.33
N ALA A 450 -4.24 13.47 16.36
CA ALA A 450 -3.90 13.12 14.97
C ALA A 450 -2.45 12.60 14.82
N GLU A 451 -1.51 13.09 15.62
CA GLU A 451 -0.16 12.52 15.73
C GLU A 451 -0.19 11.08 16.26
N ALA A 452 -0.97 10.82 17.31
CA ALA A 452 -1.10 9.49 17.89
C ALA A 452 -1.72 8.48 16.90
N GLU A 453 -2.75 8.89 16.16
CA GLU A 453 -3.36 8.07 15.10
C GLU A 453 -2.38 7.83 13.94
N ALA A 454 -1.52 8.78 13.58
CA ALA A 454 -0.48 8.58 12.57
C ALA A 454 0.55 7.51 12.97
N HIS A 455 0.93 7.45 14.25
CA HIS A 455 1.80 6.40 14.77
C HIS A 455 1.09 5.03 14.80
N ALA A 456 -0.19 5.00 15.20
CA ALA A 456 -0.99 3.78 15.21
C ALA A 456 -1.23 3.25 13.79
N ALA A 457 -1.43 4.13 12.80
CA ALA A 457 -1.56 3.79 11.40
C ALA A 457 -0.32 3.04 10.88
N ARG A 458 0.90 3.46 11.27
CA ARG A 458 2.19 2.80 10.97
C ARG A 458 2.57 1.65 11.93
N TYR A 459 1.60 1.10 12.65
CA TYR A 459 1.76 -0.04 13.57
C TYR A 459 2.74 0.21 14.75
N ASP A 460 3.18 1.45 14.98
CA ASP A 460 4.02 1.82 16.12
C ASP A 460 3.17 2.22 17.33
N TYR A 461 2.47 1.23 17.87
CA TYR A 461 1.51 1.41 18.96
C TYR A 461 2.15 1.95 20.26
N ALA A 462 3.47 1.80 20.44
CA ALA A 462 4.19 2.41 21.57
C ALA A 462 4.23 3.95 21.45
N ALA A 463 4.73 4.47 20.33
CA ALA A 463 4.77 5.91 20.07
C ALA A 463 3.36 6.54 20.03
N ALA A 464 2.36 5.78 19.58
CA ALA A 464 0.96 6.18 19.64
C ALA A 464 0.44 6.30 21.08
N VAL A 465 0.72 5.33 21.95
CA VAL A 465 0.36 5.36 23.39
C VAL A 465 0.96 6.58 24.08
N ASP A 466 2.23 6.90 23.81
CA ASP A 466 2.91 8.06 24.41
C ASP A 466 2.27 9.38 23.96
N ARG A 467 1.91 9.49 22.67
CA ARG A 467 1.18 10.66 22.13
C ARG A 467 -0.22 10.78 22.71
N PHE A 468 -0.98 9.69 22.83
CA PHE A 468 -2.29 9.71 23.49
C PHE A 468 -2.20 10.12 24.98
N LYS A 469 -1.17 9.68 25.70
CA LYS A 469 -0.91 10.08 27.10
C LYS A 469 -0.55 11.57 27.21
N ALA A 470 0.28 12.09 26.31
CA ALA A 470 0.50 13.54 26.19
C ALA A 470 -0.82 14.29 25.91
N GLY A 471 -1.72 13.70 25.12
CA GLY A 471 -3.08 14.20 24.89
C GLY A 471 -3.91 14.29 26.18
N GLN A 472 -3.90 13.26 27.03
CA GLN A 472 -4.55 13.30 28.35
C GLN A 472 -3.98 14.43 29.23
N ASP A 473 -2.66 14.61 29.25
CA ASP A 473 -2.00 15.66 30.04
C ASP A 473 -2.14 17.07 29.48
N VAL A 474 -2.55 17.22 28.21
CA VAL A 474 -3.06 18.48 27.65
C VAL A 474 -4.52 18.68 28.09
N ALA A 475 -5.38 17.67 27.94
CA ALA A 475 -6.80 17.73 28.31
C ALA A 475 -7.00 18.07 29.80
N ARG A 476 -6.18 17.52 30.70
CA ARG A 476 -6.17 17.82 32.15
C ARG A 476 -5.84 19.28 32.49
N LYS A 477 -5.21 20.02 31.57
CA LYS A 477 -4.83 21.43 31.72
C LYS A 477 -5.76 22.36 30.93
N GLY A 478 -6.48 21.82 29.95
CA GLY A 478 -7.58 22.48 29.27
C GLY A 478 -8.84 22.57 30.14
N SER A 479 -9.77 23.41 29.70
CA SER A 479 -11.04 23.65 30.39
C SER A 479 -12.16 24.08 29.43
N ALA A 480 -11.95 23.99 28.11
CA ALA A 480 -12.96 24.34 27.14
C ALA A 480 -13.96 23.18 26.95
N PRO A 481 -15.27 23.43 26.79
CA PRO A 481 -16.26 22.35 26.63
C PRO A 481 -16.00 21.41 25.43
N ALA A 482 -15.31 21.87 24.40
CA ALA A 482 -14.90 21.05 23.26
C ALA A 482 -13.81 20.02 23.62
N ASP A 483 -12.99 20.30 24.63
CA ASP A 483 -11.90 19.42 25.06
C ASP A 483 -12.43 18.12 25.65
N PHE A 484 -13.61 18.12 26.30
CA PHE A 484 -14.20 16.91 26.88
C PHE A 484 -14.52 15.82 25.85
N VAL A 485 -14.95 16.21 24.65
CA VAL A 485 -15.26 15.26 23.57
C VAL A 485 -13.95 14.66 23.02
N GLU A 486 -12.96 15.50 22.76
CA GLU A 486 -11.65 15.06 22.27
C GLU A 486 -10.91 14.21 23.31
N ALA A 487 -11.00 14.55 24.60
CA ALA A 487 -10.47 13.77 25.71
C ALA A 487 -11.12 12.38 25.82
N SER A 488 -12.46 12.30 25.69
CA SER A 488 -13.18 11.02 25.68
C SER A 488 -12.78 10.12 24.50
N ILE A 489 -12.52 10.72 23.32
CA ILE A 489 -11.96 10.01 22.16
C ILE A 489 -10.54 9.53 22.47
N ILE A 490 -9.67 10.39 23.02
CA ILE A 490 -8.29 10.05 23.42
C ILE A 490 -8.27 8.91 24.44
N ASP A 491 -9.07 8.96 25.50
CA ASP A 491 -9.17 7.91 26.52
C ASP A 491 -9.62 6.57 25.93
N THR A 492 -10.52 6.61 24.95
CA THR A 492 -11.04 5.41 24.27
C THR A 492 -10.03 4.82 23.29
N ARG A 493 -9.35 5.67 22.50
CA ARG A 493 -8.30 5.24 21.56
C ARG A 493 -7.04 4.78 22.29
N LEU A 494 -6.63 5.46 23.36
CA LEU A 494 -5.54 5.02 24.24
C LEU A 494 -5.76 3.59 24.73
N ARG A 495 -6.93 3.29 25.32
CA ARG A 495 -7.23 1.94 25.83
C ARG A 495 -7.17 0.86 24.74
N ALA A 496 -7.62 1.18 23.53
CA ALA A 496 -7.54 0.27 22.39
C ALA A 496 -6.11 0.06 21.89
N VAL A 497 -5.32 1.14 21.76
CA VAL A 497 -3.94 1.06 21.25
C VAL A 497 -2.98 0.51 22.30
N GLU A 498 -3.23 0.70 23.60
CA GLU A 498 -2.54 -0.03 24.67
C GLU A 498 -2.80 -1.54 24.64
N ALA A 499 -3.99 -1.99 24.21
CA ALA A 499 -4.25 -3.42 24.05
C ALA A 499 -3.40 -4.00 22.91
N LEU A 500 -3.35 -3.31 21.76
CA LEU A 500 -2.48 -3.68 20.63
C LEU A 500 -0.99 -3.64 20.98
N ALA A 501 -0.56 -2.65 21.79
CA ALA A 501 0.81 -2.54 22.27
C ALA A 501 1.18 -3.68 23.25
N ARG A 502 0.26 -4.08 24.14
CA ARG A 502 0.44 -5.27 25.00
C ARG A 502 0.50 -6.55 24.18
N GLU A 503 -0.35 -6.70 23.16
CA GLU A 503 -0.34 -7.87 22.28
C GLU A 503 0.97 -7.97 21.48
N GLN A 504 1.47 -6.87 20.91
CA GLN A 504 2.80 -6.81 20.28
C GLN A 504 3.93 -7.15 21.28
N ALA A 505 3.86 -6.66 22.52
CA ALA A 505 4.88 -6.95 23.53
C ALA A 505 4.89 -8.42 23.97
N GLN A 506 3.72 -9.05 24.09
CA GLN A 506 3.60 -10.49 24.35
C GLN A 506 4.19 -11.31 23.19
N GLN A 507 3.80 -11.02 21.95
CA GLN A 507 4.37 -11.65 20.76
C GLN A 507 5.90 -11.49 20.63
N ALA A 508 6.48 -10.44 21.20
CA ALA A 508 7.92 -10.19 21.21
C ALA A 508 8.65 -10.89 22.38
N ALA A 509 7.93 -11.37 23.39
CA ALA A 509 8.45 -12.16 24.51
C ALA A 509 8.24 -13.68 24.33
N GLU A 510 7.35 -14.08 23.41
CA GLU A 510 7.11 -15.47 22.97
C GLU A 510 8.06 -15.93 21.84
N ARG A 511 8.99 -15.08 21.39
CA ARG A 511 9.95 -15.32 20.29
C ARG A 511 11.38 -15.46 20.79
#